data_AF-A0A3C1SU19-F1
#
_entry.id   AF-A0A3C1SU19-F1
#
_cell.length_a   1.000
_cell.length_b   1.000
_cell.length_c   1.000
_cell.angle_alpha   90.00
_cell.angle_beta   90.00
_cell.angle_gamma   90.00
#
_symmetry.space_group_name_H-M   'P 1'
#
loop_
_entity.id
_entity.type
_entity.pdbx_description
1 polymer ?
#
loop_
_entity_poly.entity_id
_entity_poly.type
_entity_poly.pdbx_seq_one_letter_code
_entity_poly.pdbx_strand_id
1 'polypeptide(L)'
;MPKPAGWNGAKQQPDPKPSQHPPIGPMVIADIEQRCRDGEAEYGQPLRGFNGIDALGEAYRESLDQSLYLRQAIYEMGELLPLVESLLARFEALESRIEALESRIEALESRLAAHKSDGK
;
A
#
# COMPACT_ATOMS: atom_id res chain seq x y z
N MET A 1 -28.55 -9.19 14.07
CA MET A 1 -29.32 -7.95 14.27
C MET A 1 -29.89 -7.51 12.93
N PRO A 2 -31.19 -7.22 12.82
CA PRO A 2 -31.77 -6.71 11.58
C PRO A 2 -31.27 -5.29 11.33
N LYS A 3 -30.94 -4.97 10.08
CA LYS A 3 -30.45 -3.63 9.69
C LYS A 3 -31.60 -2.62 9.78
N PRO A 4 -31.39 -1.41 10.33
CA PRO A 4 -32.45 -0.41 10.49
C PRO A 4 -32.95 0.10 9.14
N ALA A 5 -34.26 0.31 9.04
CA ALA A 5 -34.90 0.88 7.86
C ALA A 5 -34.43 2.33 7.65
N GLY A 6 -33.88 2.63 6.46
CA GLY A 6 -33.39 3.96 6.08
C GLY A 6 -31.93 4.02 5.60
N TRP A 7 -31.20 2.91 5.61
CA TRP A 7 -29.83 2.86 5.08
C TRP A 7 -29.84 2.72 3.54
N ASN A 8 -29.85 3.84 2.82
CA ASN A 8 -29.80 3.89 1.34
C ASN A 8 -28.37 3.80 0.75
N GLY A 9 -27.41 3.23 1.49
CA GLY A 9 -25.97 3.30 1.19
C GLY A 9 -25.32 2.04 0.59
N ALA A 10 -26.04 0.94 0.44
CA ALA A 10 -25.46 -0.29 -0.12
C ALA A 10 -25.35 -0.16 -1.64
N LYS A 11 -24.27 0.45 -2.14
CA LYS A 11 -23.73 -0.06 -3.42
C LYS A 11 -23.44 -1.54 -3.16
N GLN A 12 -24.16 -2.44 -3.82
CA GLN A 12 -23.91 -3.88 -3.71
C GLN A 12 -22.46 -4.11 -4.13
N GLN A 13 -21.60 -4.41 -3.15
CA GLN A 13 -20.22 -4.77 -3.44
C GLN A 13 -20.23 -6.11 -4.19
N PRO A 14 -19.27 -6.35 -5.09
CA PRO A 14 -19.17 -7.63 -5.77
C PRO A 14 -18.95 -8.74 -4.75
N ASP A 15 -19.40 -9.95 -5.08
CA ASP A 15 -19.17 -11.11 -4.24
C ASP A 15 -17.66 -11.28 -3.98
N PRO A 16 -17.27 -11.57 -2.73
CA PRO A 16 -15.87 -11.77 -2.39
C PRO A 16 -15.31 -12.97 -3.17
N LYS A 17 -14.11 -12.81 -3.73
CA LYS A 17 -13.38 -13.90 -4.39
C LYS A 17 -12.79 -14.84 -3.33
N PRO A 18 -12.78 -16.17 -3.55
CA PRO A 18 -12.08 -17.10 -2.69
C PRO A 18 -10.61 -16.72 -2.52
N SER A 19 -10.09 -16.88 -1.30
CA SER A 19 -8.73 -16.52 -0.92
C SER A 19 -8.11 -17.62 -0.06
N GLN A 20 -6.81 -17.87 -0.24
CA GLN A 20 -6.03 -18.79 0.60
C GLN A 20 -5.33 -18.05 1.76
N HIS A 21 -5.48 -16.73 1.85
CA HIS A 21 -4.87 -15.95 2.94
C HIS A 21 -5.56 -16.25 4.28
N PRO A 22 -4.82 -16.12 5.40
CA PRO A 22 -5.41 -16.30 6.71
C PRO A 22 -6.65 -15.41 6.94
N PRO A 23 -7.65 -15.89 7.69
CA PRO A 23 -8.81 -15.10 8.03
C PRO A 23 -8.41 -13.89 8.90
N ILE A 24 -8.87 -12.69 8.52
CA ILE A 24 -8.49 -11.44 9.20
C ILE A 24 -8.98 -11.38 10.65
N GLY A 25 -10.17 -11.91 10.95
CA GLY A 25 -10.74 -11.89 12.31
C GLY A 25 -9.83 -12.53 13.37
N PRO A 26 -9.38 -13.79 13.19
CA PRO A 26 -8.39 -14.42 14.07
C PRO A 26 -7.07 -13.68 14.20
N MET A 27 -6.58 -13.03 13.14
CA MET A 27 -5.37 -12.21 13.22
C MET A 27 -5.56 -11.01 14.17
N VAL A 28 -6.69 -10.30 14.05
CA VAL A 28 -7.02 -9.19 14.96
C VAL A 28 -7.19 -9.66 16.41
N ILE A 29 -7.77 -10.84 16.63
CA ILE A 29 -7.86 -11.42 17.98
C ILE A 29 -6.46 -11.66 18.55
N ALA A 30 -5.54 -12.21 17.76
CA ALA A 30 -4.15 -12.43 18.19
C ALA A 30 -3.44 -11.11 18.55
N ASP A 31 -3.65 -10.05 17.77
CA ASP A 31 -3.10 -8.72 18.05
C ASP A 31 -3.66 -8.14 19.37
N ILE A 32 -4.96 -8.31 19.61
CA ILE A 32 -5.61 -7.88 20.87
C ILE A 32 -5.03 -8.64 22.07
N GLU A 33 -4.89 -9.96 21.96
CA GLU A 33 -4.31 -10.77 23.03
C GLU A 33 -2.86 -10.37 23.32
N GLN A 34 -2.08 -10.08 22.29
CA GLN A 34 -0.71 -9.59 22.46
C GLN A 34 -0.69 -8.24 23.17
N ARG A 35 -1.53 -7.28 22.74
CA ARG A 35 -1.63 -5.96 23.38
C ARG A 35 -2.03 -6.06 24.85
N CYS A 36 -2.93 -7.00 25.20
CA CYS A 36 -3.28 -7.25 26.60
C CYS A 36 -2.09 -7.77 27.42
N ARG A 37 -1.29 -8.70 26.87
CA ARG A 37 -0.07 -9.20 27.53
C ARG A 37 0.96 -8.10 27.72
N ASP A 38 1.19 -7.28 26.70
CA ASP A 38 2.16 -6.18 26.76
C ASP A 38 1.75 -5.15 27.82
N GLY A 39 0.47 -4.76 27.85
CA GLY A 39 -0.05 -3.86 28.87
C GLY A 39 0.04 -4.45 30.28
N GLU A 40 -0.27 -5.74 30.47
CA GLU A 40 -0.10 -6.39 31.77
C GLU A 40 1.37 -6.46 32.21
N ALA A 41 2.30 -6.67 31.27
CA ALA A 41 3.73 -6.64 31.54
C ALA A 41 4.23 -5.22 31.92
N GLU A 42 3.71 -4.18 31.27
CA GLU A 42 4.10 -2.79 31.52
C GLU A 42 3.50 -2.24 32.82
N TYR A 43 2.21 -2.49 33.08
CA TYR A 43 1.46 -1.89 34.18
C TYR A 43 1.19 -2.85 35.36
N GLY A 44 1.63 -4.11 35.27
CA GLY A 44 1.56 -5.13 36.33
C GLY A 44 0.20 -5.80 36.52
N GLN A 45 -0.83 -5.38 35.79
CA GLN A 45 -2.16 -5.99 35.78
C GLN A 45 -2.90 -5.65 34.47
N PRO A 46 -3.86 -6.47 34.03
CA PRO A 46 -4.67 -6.15 32.85
C PRO A 46 -5.59 -4.96 33.13
N LEU A 47 -5.97 -4.24 32.07
CA LEU A 47 -6.99 -3.20 32.15
C LEU A 47 -8.32 -3.78 32.63
N ARG A 48 -8.93 -3.16 33.64
CA ARG A 48 -10.20 -3.58 34.24
C ARG A 48 -11.14 -2.39 34.35
N GLY A 49 -12.45 -2.65 34.36
CA GLY A 49 -13.44 -1.62 34.67
C GLY A 49 -13.26 -1.10 36.10
N PHE A 50 -13.65 0.16 36.32
CA PHE A 50 -13.62 0.82 37.64
C PHE A 50 -12.23 0.92 38.28
N ASN A 51 -11.16 0.99 37.48
CA ASN A 51 -9.78 1.12 37.94
C ASN A 51 -9.29 2.58 38.08
N GLY A 52 -10.17 3.56 37.89
CA GLY A 52 -9.85 4.99 38.00
C GLY A 52 -9.20 5.64 36.77
N ILE A 53 -8.97 4.88 35.70
CA ILE A 53 -8.42 5.42 34.44
C ILE A 53 -9.54 6.09 33.62
N ASP A 54 -9.25 7.28 33.07
CA ASP A 54 -10.12 7.95 32.09
C ASP A 54 -9.99 7.30 30.71
N ALA A 55 -10.60 6.12 30.57
CA ALA A 55 -10.55 5.34 29.34
C ALA A 55 -11.18 6.08 28.15
N LEU A 56 -12.18 6.94 28.39
CA LEU A 56 -12.83 7.71 27.33
C LEU A 56 -11.90 8.81 26.81
N GLY A 57 -11.24 9.54 27.71
CA GLY A 57 -10.24 10.54 27.36
C GLY A 57 -9.06 9.96 26.58
N GLU A 58 -8.55 8.80 27.01
CA GLU A 58 -7.48 8.10 26.28
C GLU A 58 -7.95 7.65 24.89
N ALA A 59 -9.12 7.01 24.80
CA ALA A 59 -9.66 6.59 23.50
C ALA A 59 -9.87 7.78 22.54
N TYR A 60 -10.27 8.94 23.06
CA TYR A 60 -10.39 10.16 22.26
C TYR A 60 -9.03 10.66 21.75
N ARG A 61 -8.00 10.67 22.60
CA ARG A 61 -6.63 11.02 22.18
C ARG A 61 -6.07 10.05 21.14
N GLU A 62 -6.20 8.75 21.37
CA GLU A 62 -5.77 7.72 20.41
C GLU A 62 -6.50 7.88 19.06
N SER A 63 -7.77 8.29 19.06
CA SER A 63 -8.52 8.57 17.83
C SER A 63 -8.00 9.80 17.08
N LEU A 64 -7.53 10.82 17.80
CA LEU A 64 -6.86 11.99 17.20
C LEU A 64 -5.52 11.58 16.57
N ASP A 65 -4.71 10.78 17.28
CA ASP A 65 -3.44 10.27 16.77
C ASP A 65 -3.65 9.42 15.52
N GLN A 66 -4.64 8.53 15.53
CA GLN A 66 -5.05 7.77 14.34
C GLN A 66 -5.41 8.71 13.18
N SER A 67 -6.16 9.78 13.45
CA SER A 67 -6.55 10.75 12.43
C SER A 67 -5.34 11.49 11.84
N LEU A 68 -4.33 11.80 12.65
CA LEU A 68 -3.08 12.40 12.19
C LEU A 68 -2.31 11.45 11.27
N TYR A 69 -2.14 10.19 11.65
CA TYR A 69 -1.45 9.21 10.79
C TYR A 69 -2.18 8.95 9.48
N LEU A 70 -3.51 8.83 9.51
CA LEU A 70 -4.31 8.72 8.29
C LEU A 70 -4.16 9.96 7.41
N ARG A 71 -4.13 11.16 8.00
CA ARG A 71 -3.91 12.41 7.26
C ARG A 71 -2.56 12.43 6.57
N GLN A 72 -1.50 12.02 7.27
CA GLN A 72 -0.16 11.91 6.72
C GLN A 72 -0.13 10.93 5.54
N ALA A 73 -0.67 9.72 5.71
CA ALA A 73 -0.70 8.72 4.64
C ALA A 73 -1.45 9.21 3.40
N ILE A 74 -2.58 9.90 3.57
CA ILE A 74 -3.32 10.52 2.47
C ILE A 74 -2.48 11.58 1.76
N TYR A 75 -1.81 12.44 2.52
CA TYR A 75 -0.98 13.51 1.97
C TYR A 75 0.20 12.93 1.18
N GLU A 76 0.99 12.06 1.81
CA GLU A 76 2.16 11.43 1.18
C GLU A 76 1.77 10.62 -0.06
N MET A 77 0.67 9.87 -0.02
CA MET A 77 0.16 9.15 -1.19
C MET A 77 -0.21 10.10 -2.33
N GLY A 78 -0.82 11.25 -2.01
CA GLY A 78 -1.13 12.29 -2.99
C GLY A 78 0.12 12.88 -3.64
N GLU A 79 1.20 13.05 -2.89
CA GLU A 79 2.49 13.58 -3.39
C GLU A 79 3.32 12.51 -4.12
N LEU A 80 3.22 11.24 -3.73
CA LEU A 80 3.98 10.14 -4.34
C LEU A 80 3.41 9.71 -5.69
N LEU A 81 2.10 9.81 -5.90
CA LEU A 81 1.48 9.35 -7.14
C LEU A 81 2.03 10.07 -8.40
N PRO A 82 2.13 11.42 -8.44
CA PRO A 82 2.73 12.12 -9.58
C PRO A 82 4.20 11.78 -9.80
N LEU A 83 4.95 11.50 -8.73
CA LEU A 83 6.35 11.08 -8.84
C LEU A 83 6.47 9.70 -9.50
N VAL A 84 5.58 8.77 -9.14
CA VAL A 84 5.51 7.45 -9.77
C VAL A 84 5.09 7.56 -11.24
N GLU A 85 4.09 8.39 -11.55
CA GLU A 85 3.68 8.66 -12.94
C GLU A 85 4.82 9.25 -13.77
N SER A 86 5.56 10.22 -13.23
CA SER A 86 6.74 10.79 -13.90
C SER A 86 7.85 9.76 -14.11
N LEU A 87 8.06 8.88 -13.15
CA LEU A 87 9.05 7.81 -13.25
C LEU A 87 8.66 6.80 -14.34
N LEU A 88 7.38 6.42 -14.42
CA LEU A 88 6.85 5.54 -15.46
C LEU A 88 7.05 6.16 -16.85
N ALA A 89 6.71 7.44 -17.03
CA ALA A 89 6.92 8.14 -18.31
C ALA A 89 8.41 8.18 -18.72
N ARG A 90 9.33 8.29 -17.74
CA ARG A 90 10.77 8.21 -18.01
C ARG A 90 11.22 6.82 -18.44
N PHE A 91 10.62 5.76 -17.91
CA PHE A 91 10.90 4.39 -18.33
C PHE A 91 10.44 4.17 -19.77
N GLU A 92 9.24 4.61 -20.15
CA GLU A 92 8.75 4.54 -21.53
C GLU A 92 9.69 5.27 -22.51
N ALA A 93 10.16 6.47 -22.14
CA ALA A 93 11.12 7.21 -22.96
C ALA A 93 12.48 6.51 -23.07
N LEU A 94 12.91 5.77 -22.04
CA LEU A 94 14.13 4.97 -22.09
C LEU A 94 13.96 3.75 -23.00
N GLU A 95 12.80 3.09 -22.97
CA GLU A 95 12.47 1.98 -23.86
C GLU A 95 12.56 2.40 -25.33
N SER A 96 11.91 3.51 -25.73
CA SER A 96 12.02 4.01 -27.11
C SER A 96 13.45 4.37 -27.52
N ARG A 97 14.28 4.85 -26.57
CA ARG A 97 15.70 5.13 -26.85
C ARG A 97 16.51 3.86 -27.06
N ILE A 98 16.17 2.77 -26.36
CA ILE A 98 16.81 1.47 -26.54
C ILE A 98 16.46 0.93 -27.93
N GLU A 99 15.19 0.94 -28.33
CA GLU A 99 14.76 0.51 -29.67
C GLU A 99 15.48 1.29 -30.80
N ALA A 100 15.63 2.61 -30.61
CA ALA A 100 16.37 3.45 -31.55
C ALA A 100 17.87 3.12 -31.60
N LEU A 101 18.48 2.74 -30.47
CA LEU A 101 19.87 2.30 -30.42
C LEU A 101 20.05 0.95 -31.10
N GLU A 102 19.14 0.01 -30.88
CA GLU A 102 19.13 -1.30 -31.53
C GLU A 102 19.09 -1.14 -33.05
N SER A 103 18.16 -0.31 -33.57
CA SER A 103 18.07 0.00 -35.00
C SER A 103 19.36 0.61 -35.57
N ARG A 104 20.03 1.49 -34.79
CA ARG A 104 21.30 2.10 -35.20
C ARG A 104 22.45 1.08 -35.23
N ILE A 105 22.45 0.12 -34.31
CA ILE A 105 23.43 -0.96 -34.27
C ILE A 105 23.28 -1.84 -35.51
N GLU A 106 22.06 -2.27 -35.84
CA GLU A 106 21.78 -3.08 -37.04
C GLU A 106 22.25 -2.38 -38.33
N ALA A 107 22.01 -1.06 -38.45
CA ALA A 107 22.47 -0.26 -39.57
C ALA A 107 24.02 -0.18 -39.64
N LEU A 108 24.70 -0.05 -38.50
CA LEU A 108 26.16 -0.03 -38.43
C LEU A 108 26.76 -1.39 -38.79
N GLU A 109 26.17 -2.48 -38.31
CA GLU A 109 26.57 -3.85 -38.65
C GLU A 109 26.46 -4.11 -40.16
N SER A 110 25.36 -3.67 -40.78
CA SER A 110 25.16 -3.77 -42.24
C SER A 110 26.22 -3.01 -43.04
N ARG A 111 26.55 -1.77 -42.62
CA ARG A 111 27.60 -0.96 -43.27
C ARG A 111 28.99 -1.60 -43.13
N LEU A 112 29.28 -2.18 -41.98
CA LEU A 112 30.54 -2.88 -41.75
C LEU A 112 30.66 -4.12 -42.63
N ALA A 113 29.58 -4.87 -42.81
CA ALA A 113 29.55 -6.03 -43.71
C ALA A 113 29.86 -5.62 -45.17
N ALA A 114 29.24 -4.54 -45.66
CA ALA A 114 29.49 -4.01 -47.00
C ALA A 114 30.95 -3.54 -47.20
N HIS A 115 31.51 -2.83 -46.22
CA HIS A 115 32.91 -2.40 -46.30
C HIS A 115 33.90 -3.58 -46.31
N LYS A 116 33.58 -4.69 -45.62
CA LYS A 116 34.40 -5.91 -45.65
C LYS A 116 34.34 -6.66 -46.98
N SER A 117 33.25 -6.53 -47.75
CA SER A 117 33.16 -7.13 -49.08
C SER A 117 33.91 -6.33 -50.15
N ASP A 118 33.95 -4.99 -50.04
CA ASP A 118 34.61 -4.12 -51.02
C ASP A 118 36.14 -4.09 -50.89
N GLY A 119 36.67 -4.48 -49.74
CA GLY A 119 38.11 -4.53 -49.47
C GLY A 119 38.80 -5.85 -49.81
N LYS A 120 38.16 -6.74 -50.59
CA LYS A 120 38.65 -8.08 -50.94
C LYS A 120 38.91 -8.26 -52.43
#